data_AF-A0A0D6AHY4-F1
#
_entry.id   AF-A0A0D6AHY4-F1
#
_cell.length_a   1.000
_cell.length_b   1.000
_cell.length_c   1.000
_cell.angle_alpha   90.00
_cell.angle_beta   90.00
_cell.angle_gamma   90.00
#
_symmetry.space_group_name_H-M   'P 1'
#
loop_
_entity.id
_entity.type
_entity.pdbx_description
1 polymer ?
#
loop_
_entity_poly.entity_id
_entity_poly.type
_entity_poly.pdbx_seq_one_letter_code
_entity_poly.pdbx_strand_id
1 'polypeptide(L)' 'MEIVSKGNSEDDYRYKRSEYAAIEIPEYWIIDCFEQKISILLLVAGFYDVTEFKGEQIIKSALFPELNITVNQVLNQ' A
#
# COMPACT_ATOMS: atom_id res chain seq x y z
N MET A 1 2.40 -7.33 0.73
CA MET A 1 2.15 -6.49 -0.44
C MET A 1 1.07 -7.16 -1.27
N GLU A 2 0.19 -6.37 -1.85
CA GLU A 2 -0.87 -6.83 -2.72
C GLU A 2 -1.00 -5.93 -3.96
N ILE A 3 -1.40 -6.53 -5.09
CA ILE A 3 -1.59 -5.85 -6.37
C ILE A 3 -3.06 -5.95 -6.74
N VAL A 4 -3.71 -4.81 -6.98
CA VAL A 4 -5.15 -4.75 -7.29
C VAL A 4 -5.42 -5.42 -8.64
N SER A 5 -6.33 -6.38 -8.65
CA SER A 5 -6.77 -7.08 -9.88
C SER A 5 -8.06 -6.47 -10.45
N LYS A 6 -8.19 -6.46 -11.79
CA LYS A 6 -9.37 -5.90 -12.47
C LYS A 6 -10.57 -6.83 -12.27
N GLY A 7 -11.57 -6.36 -11.51
CA GLY A 7 -12.86 -7.04 -11.37
C GLY A 7 -13.30 -7.35 -9.94
N ASN A 8 -12.45 -7.13 -8.93
CA ASN A 8 -12.82 -7.37 -7.53
C ASN A 8 -12.22 -6.34 -6.55
N SER A 9 -12.24 -5.07 -6.93
CA SER A 9 -11.60 -3.97 -6.18
C SER A 9 -12.22 -3.70 -4.81
N GLU A 10 -13.47 -4.08 -4.54
CA GLU A 10 -14.08 -3.89 -3.21
C GLU A 10 -13.73 -5.00 -2.20
N ASP A 11 -13.57 -6.24 -2.66
CA ASP A 11 -13.25 -7.38 -1.79
C ASP A 11 -11.78 -7.36 -1.32
N ASP A 12 -10.83 -7.01 -2.20
CA ASP A 12 -9.40 -6.92 -1.84
C ASP A 12 -9.10 -5.76 -0.89
N TYR A 13 -9.86 -4.65 -0.96
CA TYR A 13 -9.61 -3.49 -0.11
C TYR A 13 -10.14 -3.63 1.32
N ARG A 14 -11.19 -4.43 1.57
CA ARG A 14 -11.89 -4.42 2.87
C ARG A 14 -11.69 -5.67 3.72
N TYR A 15 -11.60 -6.88 3.15
CA TYR A 15 -11.61 -8.10 3.98
C TYR A 15 -10.25 -8.36 4.64
N LYS A 16 -9.15 -8.20 3.89
CA LYS A 16 -7.79 -8.57 4.35
C LYS A 16 -7.18 -7.63 5.39
N ARG A 17 -7.61 -6.35 5.43
CA ARG A 17 -7.03 -5.36 6.35
C ARG A 17 -7.25 -5.72 7.82
N SER A 18 -8.44 -6.20 8.18
CA SER A 18 -8.73 -6.59 9.56
C SER A 18 -7.96 -7.85 9.96
N GLU A 19 -7.79 -8.81 9.06
CA GLU A 19 -7.00 -10.03 9.31
C GLU A 19 -5.52 -9.70 9.49
N TYR A 20 -4.96 -8.83 8.65
CA TYR A 20 -3.56 -8.40 8.75
C TYR A 20 -3.30 -7.53 9.98
N ALA A 21 -4.27 -6.73 10.42
CA ALA A 21 -4.17 -5.99 11.68
C ALA A 21 -4.21 -6.94 12.88
N ALA A 22 -5.04 -7.99 12.84
CA ALA A 22 -5.15 -8.98 13.91
C ALA A 22 -3.88 -9.82 14.11
N ILE A 23 -3.05 -9.97 13.07
CA ILE A 23 -1.72 -10.62 13.16
C ILE A 23 -0.56 -9.62 13.21
N GLU A 24 -0.85 -8.35 13.49
CA GLU A 24 0.12 -7.28 13.75
C GLU A 24 1.15 -7.04 12.63
N ILE A 25 0.72 -7.10 11.35
CA ILE A 25 1.60 -6.69 10.26
C ILE A 25 1.83 -5.16 10.37
N PRO A 26 3.08 -4.70 10.58
CA PRO A 26 3.33 -3.30 10.89
C PRO A 26 3.14 -2.39 9.67
N GLU A 27 3.43 -2.87 8.47
CA GLU A 27 3.31 -2.10 7.23
C GLU A 27 2.81 -3.00 6.09
N TYR A 28 1.80 -2.52 5.37
CA TYR A 28 1.18 -3.24 4.27
C TYR A 28 1.01 -2.33 3.05
N TRP A 29 1.34 -2.85 1.87
CA TRP A 29 1.42 -2.07 0.64
C TRP A 29 0.38 -2.55 -0.35
N ILE A 30 -0.37 -1.62 -0.91
CA ILE A 30 -1.33 -1.85 -2.00
C ILE A 30 -0.81 -1.10 -3.22
N ILE A 31 -0.56 -1.84 -4.30
CA ILE A 31 -0.20 -1.28 -5.60
C ILE A 31 -1.44 -1.31 -6.50
N ASP A 32 -1.85 -0.14 -6.98
CA ASP A 32 -2.96 0.01 -7.90
C ASP A 32 -2.46 0.55 -9.25
N CYS A 33 -2.26 -0.36 -10.19
CA CYS A 33 -1.79 -0.03 -11.53
C CYS A 33 -2.85 0.69 -12.38
N PHE A 34 -4.14 0.59 -12.02
CA PHE A 34 -5.22 1.22 -12.77
C PHE A 34 -5.36 2.69 -12.39
N GLU A 35 -5.33 2.99 -11.09
CA GLU A 35 -5.34 4.36 -10.58
C GLU A 35 -3.95 5.01 -10.52
N GLN A 36 -2.91 4.28 -10.92
CA GLN A 36 -1.52 4.71 -10.91
C GLN A 36 -1.09 5.25 -9.54
N LYS A 37 -1.40 4.48 -8.49
CA LYS A 37 -1.15 4.85 -7.10
C LYS A 37 -0.58 3.68 -6.30
N ILE A 38 0.13 4.03 -5.24
CA ILE A 38 0.59 3.08 -4.22
C ILE A 38 0.10 3.60 -2.87
N SER A 39 -0.55 2.74 -2.10
CA SER A 39 -1.00 3.03 -0.75
C SER A 39 -0.17 2.23 0.24
N ILE A 40 0.44 2.91 1.21
CA ILE A 40 1.10 2.29 2.36
C ILE A 40 0.17 2.40 3.56
N LEU A 41 -0.06 1.26 4.19
CA LEU A 41 -0.88 1.10 5.37
C LEU A 41 0.04 0.83 6.56
N LEU A 42 0.11 1.76 7.50
CA LEU A 42 0.89 1.62 8.73
C LEU A 42 -0.03 1.24 9.88
N LEU A 43 0.30 0.16 10.59
CA LEU A 43 -0.49 -0.27 11.74
C LEU A 43 -0.21 0.66 12.94
N VAL A 44 -1.22 1.41 13.36
CA VAL A 44 -1.18 2.35 14.47
C VAL A 44 -2.34 2.04 15.41
N ALA A 45 -2.02 1.67 16.66
CA ALA A 45 -3.00 1.35 17.69
C ALA A 45 -4.06 0.29 17.25
N GLY A 46 -3.65 -0.71 16.48
CA GLY A 46 -4.51 -1.79 16.00
C GLY A 46 -5.33 -1.46 14.74
N PHE A 47 -5.15 -0.28 14.15
CA PHE A 47 -5.80 0.13 12.91
C PHE A 47 -4.78 0.58 11.87
N TYR A 48 -5.07 0.36 10.60
CA TYR A 48 -4.20 0.84 9.53
C TYR A 48 -4.48 2.30 9.19
N ASP A 49 -3.47 3.15 9.32
CA ASP A 49 -3.45 4.48 8.72
C ASP A 49 -2.93 4.39 7.28
N VAL A 50 -3.58 5.10 6.35
CA VAL A 50 -3.32 4.96 4.91
C VAL A 50 -2.65 6.22 4.39
N THR A 51 -1.45 6.05 3.81
CA THR A 51 -0.79 7.10 3.04
C THR A 51 -0.74 6.71 1.57
N GLU A 52 -1.30 7.54 0.70
CA GLU A 52 -1.30 7.32 -0.74
C GLU A 52 -0.23 8.16 -1.44
N PHE A 53 0.42 7.55 -2.43
CA PHE A 53 1.44 8.17 -3.28
C PHE A 53 1.05 7.98 -4.75
N LYS A 54 1.35 8.97 -5.60
CA LYS A 54 1.11 8.96 -7.05
C LYS A 54 2.25 9.64 -7.82
N GLY A 55 2.42 9.26 -9.09
CA GLY A 55 3.33 9.93 -10.02
C GLY A 55 4.80 9.92 -9.56
N GLU A 56 5.41 11.10 -9.48
CA GLU A 56 6.81 11.28 -9.04
C GLU A 56 6.98 11.43 -7.51
N GLN A 57 5.92 11.19 -6.73
CA GLN A 57 6.06 11.19 -5.28
C GLN A 57 6.98 10.05 -4.84
N ILE A 58 7.98 10.38 -4.02
CA ILE A 58 8.85 9.40 -3.38
C ILE A 58 8.03 8.67 -2.32
N ILE A 59 8.03 7.34 -2.42
CA ILE A 59 7.33 6.47 -1.49
C ILE A 59 8.06 6.49 -0.16
N LYS A 60 7.34 6.79 0.93
CA LYS A 60 7.91 6.81 2.27
C LYS A 60 7.44 5.60 3.06
N SER A 61 8.38 4.72 3.39
CA SER A 61 8.16 3.53 4.22
C SER A 61 8.74 3.75 5.62
N ALA A 62 8.01 3.32 6.64
CA ALA A 62 8.50 3.28 8.01
C ALA A 62 9.49 2.12 8.22
N LEU A 63 9.29 1.00 7.53
CA LEU A 63 10.21 -0.15 7.61
C LEU A 63 11.48 0.04 6.77
N PHE A 64 11.40 0.81 5.69
CA PHE A 64 12.50 1.06 4.75
C PHE A 64 12.72 2.56 4.54
N PRO A 65 13.26 3.29 5.54
CA PRO A 65 13.43 4.75 5.45
C PRO A 65 14.44 5.20 4.39
N GLU A 66 15.37 4.32 4.00
CA GLU A 66 16.36 4.54 2.94
C GLU A 66 15.77 4.33 1.53
N LEU A 67 14.52 3.85 1.43
CA LEU A 67 13.89 3.62 0.13
C LEU A 67 13.61 4.95 -0.56
N ASN A 68 14.29 5.19 -1.68
CA ASN A 68 14.14 6.39 -2.48
C ASN A 68 13.68 6.02 -3.90
N ILE A 69 12.43 5.58 -4.02
CA ILE A 69 11.80 5.20 -5.29
C ILE A 69 10.49 5.98 -5.47
N THR A 70 10.20 6.42 -6.69
CA THR A 70 8.93 7.07 -7.02
C THR A 70 7.86 6.05 -7.45
N VAL A 71 6.59 6.43 -7.36
CA VAL A 71 5.48 5.57 -7.80
C VAL A 71 5.61 5.20 -9.28
N ASN A 72 5.97 6.17 -10.13
CA ASN A 72 6.21 5.92 -11.54
C ASN A 72 7.34 4.91 -11.79
N GLN A 73 8.39 4.92 -10.98
CA GLN A 73 9.48 3.94 -11.10
C GLN A 73 9.04 2.52 -10.72
N VAL A 74 8.06 2.37 -9.83
CA VAL A 74 7.50 1.07 -9.47
C VAL A 74 6.52 0.58 -10.53
N LEU A 75 5.70 1.47 -11.09
CA LEU A 75 4.63 1.11 -12.01
C LEU A 75 5.07 0.97 -13.48
N ASN A 76 6.19 1.57 -13.88
CA ASN A 76 6.69 1.55 -15.27
C ASN A 76 7.89 0.59 -15.48
N GLN A 77 8.01 -0.49 -14.69
CA GLN A 77 9.01 -1.54 -14.94
C GLN A 77 8.56 -2.56 -15.99
#